data_AF-A0A8K0CNL2-F1
#
_entry.id   AF-A0A8K0CNL2-F1
#
_cell.length_a   1.000
_cell.length_b   1.000
_cell.length_c   1.000
_cell.angle_alpha   90.00
_cell.angle_beta   90.00
_cell.angle_gamma   90.00
#
_symmetry.space_group_name_H-M   'P 1'
#
loop_
_entity.id
_entity.type
_entity.pdbx_description
1 polymer ?
#
loop_
_entity_poly.entity_id
_entity_poly.type
_entity_poly.pdbx_seq_one_letter_code
_entity_poly.pdbx_strand_id
1 'polypeptide(L)'
;MAKLNVKENLKNVIGLMMVLGIWPRESPSTLYIIRGSTLMFLLALFTATIIVQALKFVDVESTSFGLCVVMAALHCIIKYVFLYTKRQHVFNLMRMLDEPILSVHDDHLFIYLTDKLKMCRLWEYVYFYCAVATAILINTIKMLNMKSPRSLPVPFPIDMEKQSFLVFVSVWLFEGITMIFGCASIACFDSLLFFFIAIAAAELRILREKITEATDFQKSDSRTMQILDFDDIVNNRLKDCIKQHVAIERYIPIASIDFGIIALFFVTASTELTMFCAAGNEVTLQ
;
A
#
# COMPACT_ATOMS: atom_id res chain seq x y z
N MET A 1 -7.42 -21.88 21.61
CA MET A 1 -7.68 -20.44 21.43
C MET A 1 -6.39 -19.76 21.03
N ALA A 2 -6.27 -19.51 19.73
CA ALA A 2 -5.14 -18.79 19.16
C ALA A 2 -5.38 -17.27 19.23
N LYS A 3 -4.31 -16.50 19.38
CA LYS A 3 -4.35 -15.04 19.43
C LYS A 3 -3.61 -14.44 18.25
N LEU A 4 -4.26 -13.52 17.53
CA LEU A 4 -3.66 -12.72 16.49
C LEU A 4 -2.64 -11.74 17.10
N ASN A 5 -1.39 -11.79 16.62
CA ASN A 5 -0.38 -10.76 16.92
C ASN A 5 -0.21 -9.87 15.70
N VAL A 6 -1.02 -8.81 15.60
CA VAL A 6 -1.01 -7.89 14.45
C VAL A 6 0.32 -7.18 14.30
N LYS A 7 0.94 -6.76 15.41
CA LYS A 7 2.22 -6.07 15.40
C LYS A 7 3.32 -6.93 14.80
N GLU A 8 3.36 -8.22 15.12
CA GLU A 8 4.36 -9.12 14.54
C GLU A 8 4.14 -9.33 13.04
N ASN A 9 2.89 -9.40 12.58
CA ASN A 9 2.59 -9.57 11.17
C ASN A 9 2.83 -8.29 10.33
N LEU A 10 2.73 -7.10 10.93
CA LEU A 10 3.02 -5.80 10.29
C LEU A 10 4.45 -5.31 10.51
N LYS A 11 5.26 -6.03 11.30
CA LYS A 11 6.59 -5.58 11.74
C LYS A 11 7.52 -5.22 10.59
N ASN A 12 7.45 -5.98 9.49
CA ASN A 12 8.30 -5.76 8.32
C ASN A 12 7.89 -4.48 7.58
N VAL A 13 6.61 -4.36 7.17
CA VAL A 13 6.07 -3.13 6.55
C VAL A 13 6.38 -1.91 7.41
N ILE A 14 6.01 -1.94 8.69
CA ILE A 14 6.22 -0.81 9.60
C ILE A 14 7.73 -0.53 9.77
N GLY A 15 8.55 -1.58 9.86
CA GLY A 15 10.01 -1.47 9.90
C GLY A 15 10.58 -0.76 8.68
N LEU A 16 10.17 -1.15 7.48
CA LEU A 16 10.57 -0.51 6.23
C LEU A 16 10.10 0.94 6.17
N MET A 17 8.84 1.22 6.51
CA MET A 17 8.31 2.57 6.60
C MET A 17 9.07 3.43 7.63
N MET A 18 9.51 2.82 8.73
CA MET A 18 10.38 3.47 9.70
C MET A 18 11.77 3.75 9.15
N VAL A 19 12.37 2.87 8.34
CA VAL A 19 13.66 3.13 7.68
C VAL A 19 13.53 4.27 6.66
N LEU A 20 12.45 4.29 5.88
CA LEU A 20 12.18 5.32 4.88
C LEU A 20 11.79 6.68 5.49
N GLY A 21 11.48 6.74 6.79
CA GLY A 21 11.06 7.98 7.45
C GLY A 21 9.60 8.37 7.19
N ILE A 22 8.78 7.43 6.71
CA ILE A 22 7.38 7.68 6.33
C ILE A 22 6.36 7.23 7.39
N TRP A 23 6.75 6.35 8.32
CA TRP A 23 5.87 5.90 9.39
C TRP A 23 5.62 7.00 10.46
N PRO A 24 4.36 7.35 10.77
CA PRO A 24 4.09 8.28 11.85
C PRO A 24 4.51 7.67 13.18
N ARG A 25 5.23 8.43 14.01
CA ARG A 25 5.56 8.06 15.39
C ARG A 25 4.79 8.96 16.35
N GLU A 26 4.44 8.44 17.53
CA GLU A 26 3.87 9.27 18.60
C GLU A 26 4.89 10.29 19.12
N SER A 27 6.17 9.88 19.18
CA SER A 27 7.31 10.72 19.60
C SER A 27 8.51 10.58 18.64
N PRO A 28 8.44 11.17 17.43
CA PRO A 28 9.54 11.10 16.47
C PRO A 28 10.76 11.90 16.95
N SER A 29 11.96 11.36 16.73
CA SER A 29 13.19 12.13 16.93
C SER A 29 13.35 13.20 15.85
N THR A 30 14.04 14.29 16.15
CA THR A 30 14.28 15.37 15.17
C THR A 30 14.94 14.86 13.89
N LEU A 31 15.93 13.95 14.02
CA LEU A 31 16.59 13.32 12.87
C LEU A 31 15.63 12.51 12.00
N TYR A 32 14.64 11.85 12.61
CA TYR A 32 13.62 11.09 11.88
C TYR A 32 12.76 12.03 11.02
N ILE A 33 12.32 13.15 11.59
CA ILE A 33 11.53 14.17 10.90
C ILE A 33 12.34 14.76 9.74
N ILE A 34 13.58 15.20 10.01
CA ILE A 34 14.46 15.78 8.98
C ILE A 34 14.64 14.80 7.82
N ARG A 35 14.92 13.52 8.09
CA ARG A 35 15.10 12.51 7.04
C ARG A 35 13.84 12.35 6.19
N GLY A 36 12.67 12.17 6.81
CA GLY A 36 11.40 12.02 6.08
C GLY A 36 11.06 13.26 5.26
N SER A 37 11.18 14.46 5.84
CA SER A 37 10.94 15.73 5.16
C SER A 37 11.90 15.96 4.00
N THR A 38 13.19 15.63 4.15
CA THR A 38 14.19 15.77 3.07
C THR A 38 13.87 14.84 1.90
N LEU A 39 13.54 13.56 2.16
CA LEU A 39 13.18 12.62 1.08
C LEU A 39 11.90 13.03 0.36
N MET A 40 10.89 13.51 1.09
CA MET A 40 9.67 14.05 0.49
C MET A 40 9.92 15.32 -0.32
N PHE A 41 10.81 16.20 0.15
CA PHE A 41 11.22 17.38 -0.60
C PHE A 41 11.97 17.01 -1.90
N LEU A 42 12.88 16.04 -1.85
CA LEU A 42 13.57 15.54 -3.04
C LEU A 42 12.58 14.94 -4.05
N LEU A 43 11.58 14.18 -3.57
CA LEU A 43 10.51 13.65 -4.43
C LEU A 43 9.67 14.74 -5.07
N ALA A 44 9.31 15.78 -4.33
CA ALA A 44 8.58 16.94 -4.87
C ALA A 44 9.41 17.71 -5.90
N LEU A 45 10.71 17.91 -5.64
CA LEU A 45 11.64 18.56 -6.56
C LEU A 45 11.79 17.75 -7.85
N PHE A 46 11.96 16.43 -7.74
CA PHE A 46 12.03 15.52 -8.88
C PHE A 46 10.75 15.60 -9.74
N THR A 47 9.59 15.54 -9.09
CA THR A 47 8.29 15.71 -9.76
C THR A 47 8.22 17.03 -10.53
N ALA A 48 8.64 18.13 -9.90
CA ALA A 48 8.65 19.45 -10.54
C ALA A 48 9.61 19.51 -11.75
N THR A 49 10.78 18.86 -11.67
CA THR A 49 11.72 18.82 -12.81
C THR A 49 11.14 18.10 -14.01
N ILE A 50 10.38 17.02 -13.80
CA ILE A 50 9.73 16.29 -14.89
C ILE A 50 8.59 17.11 -15.48
N ILE A 51 7.79 17.79 -14.65
CA ILE A 51 6.71 18.68 -15.14
C ILE A 51 7.29 19.79 -16.00
N VAL A 52 8.35 20.47 -15.53
CA VAL A 52 9.03 21.51 -16.32
C VAL A 52 9.54 20.96 -17.65
N GLN A 53 9.99 19.70 -17.65
CA GLN A 53 10.50 19.08 -18.86
C GLN A 53 9.39 18.64 -19.83
N ALA A 54 8.27 18.12 -19.31
CA ALA A 54 7.07 17.83 -20.09
C ALA A 54 6.51 19.08 -20.79
N LEU A 55 6.63 20.26 -20.16
CA LEU A 55 6.23 21.53 -20.76
C LEU A 55 7.16 22.01 -21.89
N LYS A 56 8.39 21.47 -21.98
CA LYS A 56 9.39 21.87 -22.98
C LYS A 56 9.42 20.97 -24.21
N PHE A 57 8.98 19.72 -24.12
CA PHE A 57 9.11 18.74 -25.19
C PHE A 57 7.89 18.64 -26.10
N VAL A 58 8.16 18.24 -27.35
CA VAL A 58 7.16 17.89 -28.37
C VAL A 58 7.05 16.37 -28.55
N ASP A 59 8.00 15.59 -28.00
CA ASP A 59 7.97 14.12 -28.11
C ASP A 59 6.91 13.52 -27.17
N VAL A 60 5.92 12.87 -27.77
CA VAL A 60 4.78 12.25 -27.08
C VAL A 60 5.23 11.09 -26.21
N GLU A 61 6.21 10.28 -26.65
CA GLU A 61 6.67 9.11 -25.90
C GLU A 61 7.36 9.54 -24.60
N SER A 62 8.37 10.40 -24.69
CA SER A 62 9.09 10.92 -23.51
C SER A 62 8.16 11.68 -22.55
N THR A 63 7.20 12.43 -23.10
CA THR A 63 6.23 13.19 -22.30
C THR A 63 5.26 12.25 -21.57
N SER A 64 4.71 11.24 -22.25
CA SER A 64 3.81 10.26 -21.62
C SER A 64 4.51 9.48 -20.52
N PHE A 65 5.74 9.01 -20.75
CA PHE A 65 6.53 8.35 -19.72
C PHE A 65 6.80 9.26 -18.52
N GLY A 66 7.21 10.52 -18.77
CA GLY A 66 7.41 11.51 -17.72
C GLY A 66 6.15 11.77 -16.90
N LEU A 67 4.99 11.88 -17.55
CA LEU A 67 3.70 12.04 -16.87
C LEU A 67 3.33 10.82 -16.01
N CYS A 68 3.59 9.60 -16.47
CA CYS A 68 3.42 8.39 -15.65
C CYS A 68 4.29 8.46 -14.37
N VAL A 69 5.55 8.87 -14.49
CA VAL A 69 6.44 9.03 -13.32
C VAL A 69 5.95 10.14 -12.38
N VAL A 70 5.46 11.26 -12.91
CA VAL A 70 4.85 12.35 -12.13
C VAL A 70 3.63 11.85 -11.36
N MET A 71 2.75 11.08 -11.99
CA MET A 71 1.56 10.52 -11.36
C MET A 71 1.93 9.57 -10.21
N ALA A 72 2.90 8.69 -10.42
CA ALA A 72 3.42 7.82 -9.37
C ALA A 72 4.01 8.62 -8.19
N ALA A 73 4.78 9.68 -8.46
CA ALA A 73 5.34 10.53 -7.41
C ALA A 73 4.24 11.28 -6.63
N LEU A 74 3.24 11.82 -7.32
CA LEU A 74 2.07 12.45 -6.71
C LEU A 74 1.30 11.47 -5.81
N HIS A 75 1.11 10.22 -6.25
CA HIS A 75 0.52 9.18 -5.41
C HIS A 75 1.28 8.96 -4.11
N CYS A 76 2.61 8.87 -4.18
CA CYS A 76 3.44 8.73 -2.99
C CYS A 76 3.26 9.94 -2.05
N ILE A 77 3.23 11.17 -2.58
CA ILE A 77 3.01 12.39 -1.81
C ILE A 77 1.64 12.40 -1.15
N ILE A 78 0.58 12.09 -1.89
CA ILE A 78 -0.80 12.03 -1.37
C ILE A 78 -0.91 11.00 -0.25
N LYS A 79 -0.37 9.79 -0.45
CA LYS A 79 -0.35 8.73 0.57
C LYS A 79 0.42 9.14 1.82
N TYR A 80 1.55 9.83 1.67
CA TYR A 80 2.31 10.37 2.79
C TYR A 80 1.50 11.41 3.58
N VAL A 81 0.93 12.41 2.90
CA VAL A 81 0.09 13.45 3.53
C VAL A 81 -1.11 12.81 4.24
N PHE A 82 -1.74 11.82 3.60
CA PHE A 82 -2.86 11.10 4.17
C PHE A 82 -2.46 10.35 5.45
N LEU A 83 -1.41 9.53 5.41
CA LEU A 83 -0.96 8.77 6.58
C LEU A 83 -0.62 9.70 7.74
N TYR A 84 0.01 10.85 7.49
CA TYR A 84 0.31 11.82 8.55
C TYR A 84 -0.94 12.50 9.10
N THR A 85 -1.87 12.91 8.23
CA THR A 85 -3.12 13.57 8.63
C THR A 85 -4.06 12.63 9.37
N LYS A 86 -4.08 11.36 8.98
CA LYS A 86 -4.95 10.31 9.52
C LYS A 86 -4.21 9.35 10.46
N ARG A 87 -3.00 9.68 10.92
CA ARG A 87 -2.18 8.80 11.77
C ARG A 87 -2.93 8.23 12.98
N GLN A 88 -3.75 9.05 13.64
CA GLN A 88 -4.52 8.60 14.80
C GLN A 88 -5.54 7.53 14.43
N HIS A 89 -6.13 7.61 13.23
CA HIS A 89 -7.06 6.61 12.72
C HIS A 89 -6.33 5.30 12.46
N VAL A 90 -5.14 5.33 11.84
CA VAL A 90 -4.31 4.14 11.63
C VAL A 90 -3.88 3.50 12.95
N PHE A 91 -3.50 4.30 13.95
CA PHE A 91 -3.22 3.76 15.29
C PHE A 91 -4.46 3.17 15.95
N ASN A 92 -5.62 3.78 15.79
CA ASN A 92 -6.88 3.24 16.30
C ASN A 92 -7.24 1.93 15.62
N LEU A 93 -7.06 1.79 14.29
CA LEU A 93 -7.22 0.52 13.58
C LEU A 93 -6.36 -0.58 14.19
N MET A 94 -5.07 -0.31 14.39
CA MET A 94 -4.16 -1.29 14.99
C MET A 94 -4.57 -1.66 16.41
N ARG A 95 -5.05 -0.69 17.21
CA ARG A 95 -5.57 -0.96 18.57
C ARG A 95 -6.85 -1.79 18.55
N MET A 96 -7.77 -1.53 17.61
CA MET A 96 -8.98 -2.33 17.45
C MET A 96 -8.66 -3.78 17.11
N LEU A 97 -7.62 -4.02 16.32
CA LEU A 97 -7.17 -5.37 16.00
C LEU A 97 -6.56 -6.12 17.21
N ASP A 98 -6.16 -5.40 18.26
CA ASP A 98 -5.72 -6.00 19.53
C ASP A 98 -6.92 -6.33 20.46
N GLU A 99 -8.15 -5.92 20.13
CA GLU A 99 -9.34 -6.23 20.93
C GLU A 99 -9.63 -7.73 20.92
N PRO A 100 -10.05 -8.34 22.04
CA PRO A 100 -10.30 -9.78 22.12
C PRO A 100 -11.32 -10.29 21.10
N ILE A 101 -12.29 -9.45 20.72
CA ILE A 101 -13.36 -9.81 19.79
C ILE A 101 -12.87 -10.05 18.35
N LEU A 102 -11.75 -9.43 17.96
CA LEU A 102 -11.11 -9.60 16.66
C LEU A 102 -9.82 -10.42 16.74
N SER A 103 -9.17 -10.47 17.92
CA SER A 103 -7.86 -11.11 18.06
C SER A 103 -7.92 -12.56 18.56
N VAL A 104 -9.01 -13.00 19.20
CA VAL A 104 -9.11 -14.33 19.79
C VAL A 104 -10.18 -15.15 19.07
N HIS A 105 -9.75 -16.27 18.48
CA HIS A 105 -10.65 -17.19 17.77
C HIS A 105 -10.34 -18.64 18.14
N ASP A 106 -11.31 -19.51 17.85
CA ASP A 106 -11.11 -20.96 17.90
C ASP A 106 -10.08 -21.39 16.87
N ASP A 107 -9.35 -22.46 17.17
CA ASP A 107 -8.15 -22.83 16.42
C ASP A 107 -8.46 -23.18 14.95
N HIS A 108 -9.65 -23.74 14.66
CA HIS A 108 -10.10 -24.03 13.29
C HIS A 108 -10.43 -22.76 12.50
N LEU A 109 -11.03 -21.76 13.13
CA LEU A 109 -11.36 -20.47 12.50
C LEU A 109 -10.11 -19.60 12.30
N PHE A 110 -9.13 -19.73 13.21
CA PHE A 110 -7.88 -18.99 13.16
C PHE A 110 -7.01 -19.32 11.93
N ILE A 111 -7.22 -20.49 11.32
CA ILE A 111 -6.55 -20.90 10.08
C ILE A 111 -6.87 -19.91 8.94
N TYR A 112 -8.12 -19.45 8.82
CA TYR A 112 -8.52 -18.50 7.76
C TYR A 112 -7.75 -17.18 7.85
N LEU A 113 -7.59 -16.67 9.06
CA LEU A 113 -6.84 -15.46 9.33
C LEU A 113 -5.35 -15.67 9.07
N THR A 114 -4.78 -16.76 9.57
CA THR A 114 -3.36 -17.10 9.39
C THR A 114 -2.98 -17.26 7.92
N ASP A 115 -3.82 -17.93 7.13
CA ASP A 115 -3.57 -18.15 5.71
C ASP A 115 -3.62 -16.84 4.92
N LYS A 116 -4.57 -15.95 5.23
CA LYS A 116 -4.62 -14.61 4.62
C LYS A 116 -3.38 -13.79 4.98
N LEU A 117 -2.94 -13.82 6.23
CA LEU A 117 -1.75 -13.09 6.67
C LEU A 117 -0.45 -13.64 6.08
N LYS A 118 -0.33 -14.95 5.89
CA LYS A 118 0.79 -15.56 5.14
C LYS A 118 0.82 -15.06 3.70
N MET A 119 -0.34 -15.04 3.03
CA MET A 119 -0.44 -14.51 1.68
C MET A 119 -0.10 -13.02 1.62
N CYS A 120 -0.57 -12.21 2.56
CA CYS A 120 -0.20 -10.80 2.64
C CYS A 120 1.30 -10.59 2.78
N ARG A 121 1.98 -11.36 3.64
CA ARG A 121 3.44 -11.27 3.80
C ARG A 121 4.19 -11.66 2.53
N LEU A 122 3.75 -12.71 1.85
CA LEU A 122 4.34 -13.09 0.57
C LEU A 122 4.15 -11.97 -0.47
N TRP A 123 2.95 -11.42 -0.56
CA TRP A 123 2.62 -10.32 -1.47
C TRP A 123 3.41 -9.05 -1.15
N GLU A 124 3.56 -8.69 0.12
CA GLU A 124 4.39 -7.57 0.58
C GLU A 124 5.82 -7.72 0.03
N TYR A 125 6.46 -8.87 0.25
CA TYR A 125 7.82 -9.10 -0.22
C TYR A 125 7.92 -9.04 -1.73
N VAL A 126 7.08 -9.80 -2.44
CA VAL A 126 7.11 -9.84 -3.91
C VAL A 126 6.88 -8.44 -4.48
N TYR A 127 5.85 -7.73 -4.01
CA TYR A 127 5.50 -6.41 -4.51
C TYR A 127 6.61 -5.38 -4.21
N PHE A 128 7.13 -5.36 -2.98
CA PHE A 128 8.21 -4.46 -2.60
C PHE A 128 9.48 -4.69 -3.43
N TYR A 129 9.94 -5.94 -3.54
CA TYR A 129 11.14 -6.25 -4.30
C TYR A 129 10.96 -6.01 -5.79
N CYS A 130 9.79 -6.32 -6.36
CA CYS A 130 9.49 -5.98 -7.75
C CYS A 130 9.51 -4.46 -7.98
N ALA A 131 8.87 -3.67 -7.11
CA ALA A 131 8.84 -2.21 -7.24
C ALA A 131 10.26 -1.60 -7.19
N VAL A 132 11.08 -2.03 -6.23
CA VAL A 132 12.46 -1.55 -6.08
C VAL A 132 13.35 -2.06 -7.22
N ALA A 133 13.24 -3.32 -7.61
CA ALA A 133 14.00 -3.89 -8.72
C ALA A 133 13.70 -3.17 -10.03
N THR A 134 12.42 -2.85 -10.31
CA THR A 134 12.04 -2.05 -11.48
C THR A 134 12.71 -0.68 -11.47
N ALA A 135 12.69 0.03 -10.33
CA ALA A 135 13.38 1.32 -10.23
C ALA A 135 14.89 1.20 -10.48
N ILE A 136 15.54 0.16 -9.94
CA ILE A 136 16.97 -0.11 -10.18
C ILE A 136 17.23 -0.46 -11.64
N LEU A 137 16.39 -1.29 -12.27
CA LEU A 137 16.54 -1.68 -13.67
C LEU A 137 16.39 -0.48 -14.61
N ILE A 138 15.40 0.38 -14.38
CA ILE A 138 15.22 1.62 -15.17
C ILE A 138 16.49 2.48 -15.09
N ASN A 139 17.06 2.65 -13.90
CA ASN A 139 18.29 3.43 -13.72
C ASN A 139 19.51 2.78 -14.39
N THR A 140 19.67 1.47 -14.25
CA THR A 140 20.87 0.74 -14.71
C THR A 140 20.86 0.50 -16.20
N ILE A 141 19.71 0.13 -16.80
CA ILE A 141 19.60 -0.08 -18.25
C ILE A 141 19.95 1.21 -19.00
N LYS A 142 19.47 2.36 -18.53
CA LYS A 142 19.78 3.66 -19.13
C LYS A 142 21.26 4.03 -19.00
N MET A 143 21.88 3.67 -17.88
CA MET A 143 23.34 3.82 -17.68
C MET A 143 24.16 2.88 -18.58
N LEU A 144 23.75 1.62 -18.74
CA LEU A 144 24.47 0.65 -19.58
C LEU A 144 24.32 0.94 -21.08
N ASN A 145 23.18 1.49 -21.48
CA ASN A 145 22.91 1.91 -22.86
C ASN A 145 23.42 3.32 -23.19
N MET A 146 24.42 3.83 -22.45
CA MET A 146 25.12 5.07 -22.75
C MET A 146 25.94 4.96 -24.05
N LYS A 147 25.25 4.92 -25.19
CA LYS A 147 25.81 5.39 -26.45
C LYS A 147 25.62 6.91 -26.47
N SER A 148 26.64 7.65 -26.91
CA SER A 148 26.53 9.10 -27.06
C SER A 148 25.23 9.45 -27.83
N PRO A 149 24.37 10.33 -27.32
CA PRO A 149 24.55 11.19 -26.14
C PRO A 149 24.16 10.60 -24.77
N ARG A 150 24.73 11.16 -23.70
CA ARG A 150 24.45 10.75 -22.31
C ARG A 150 22.96 11.00 -22.00
N SER A 151 22.21 9.94 -21.77
CA SER A 151 20.79 10.01 -21.41
C SER A 151 20.57 9.72 -19.93
N LEU A 152 19.61 10.42 -19.34
CA LEU A 152 19.14 10.16 -17.98
C LEU A 152 17.99 9.14 -17.98
N PRO A 153 17.76 8.45 -16.85
CA PRO A 153 16.62 7.55 -16.66
C PRO A 153 15.29 8.21 -16.98
N VAL A 154 15.11 9.45 -16.53
CA VAL A 154 13.92 10.25 -16.78
C VAL A 154 14.33 11.54 -17.50
N PRO A 155 13.47 12.10 -18.38
CA PRO A 155 13.79 13.36 -19.04
C PRO A 155 14.02 14.50 -18.03
N PHE A 156 15.13 15.22 -18.18
CA PHE A 156 15.54 16.29 -17.26
C PHE A 156 15.73 17.63 -18.00
N PRO A 157 15.34 18.78 -17.41
CA PRO A 157 15.30 20.07 -18.12
C PRO A 157 16.63 20.73 -18.47
N ILE A 158 17.75 20.04 -18.23
CA ILE A 158 19.10 20.48 -18.53
C ILE A 158 19.69 19.59 -19.62
N ASP A 159 20.27 20.21 -20.63
CA ASP A 159 20.99 19.54 -21.71
C ASP A 159 22.30 18.92 -21.16
N MET A 160 22.28 17.60 -20.93
CA MET A 160 23.36 16.85 -20.30
C MET A 160 24.60 16.69 -21.20
N GLU A 161 24.49 16.91 -22.51
CA GLU A 161 25.64 16.87 -23.42
C GLU A 161 26.60 18.02 -23.15
N LYS A 162 26.06 19.18 -22.77
CA LYS A 162 26.83 20.40 -22.48
C LYS A 162 27.38 20.45 -21.06
N GLN A 163 26.95 19.55 -20.18
CA GLN A 163 27.34 19.55 -18.78
C GLN A 163 28.59 18.69 -18.50
N SER A 164 29.25 18.99 -17.38
CA SER A 164 30.35 18.16 -16.89
C SER A 164 29.86 16.78 -16.46
N PHE A 165 30.76 15.79 -16.48
CA PHE A 165 30.44 14.43 -16.05
C PHE A 165 29.96 14.37 -14.59
N LEU A 166 30.48 15.25 -13.71
CA LEU A 166 30.09 15.30 -12.30
C LEU A 166 28.62 15.74 -12.15
N VAL A 167 28.18 16.74 -12.92
CA VAL A 167 26.78 17.18 -12.91
C VAL A 167 25.87 16.04 -13.38
N PHE A 168 26.25 15.36 -14.47
CA PHE A 168 25.53 14.20 -14.97
C PHE A 168 25.36 13.11 -13.89
N VAL A 169 26.45 12.69 -13.24
CA VAL A 169 26.41 11.66 -12.17
C VAL A 169 25.55 12.11 -10.99
N SER A 170 25.60 13.40 -10.64
CA SER A 170 24.82 13.95 -9.53
C SER A 170 23.32 13.91 -9.81
N VAL A 171 22.90 14.28 -11.03
CA VAL A 171 21.49 14.19 -11.43
C VAL A 171 21.04 12.73 -11.52
N TRP A 172 21.87 11.85 -12.09
CA TRP A 172 21.57 10.42 -12.15
C TRP A 172 21.36 9.80 -10.77
N LEU A 173 22.23 10.12 -9.79
CA LEU A 173 22.07 9.67 -8.41
C LEU A 173 20.81 10.23 -7.76
N PHE A 174 20.53 11.52 -8.00
CA PHE A 174 19.31 12.17 -7.50
C PHE A 174 18.04 11.50 -8.01
N GLU A 175 17.93 11.26 -9.33
CA GLU A 175 16.78 10.55 -9.92
C GLU A 175 16.69 9.12 -9.38
N GLY A 176 17.82 8.41 -9.33
CA GLY A 176 17.83 7.02 -8.89
C GLY A 176 17.40 6.83 -7.44
N ILE A 177 17.96 7.63 -6.52
CA ILE A 177 17.58 7.59 -5.10
C ILE A 177 16.11 7.96 -4.94
N THR A 178 15.64 8.97 -5.66
CA THR A 178 14.26 9.46 -5.54
C THR A 178 13.24 8.45 -6.08
N MET A 179 13.54 7.79 -7.22
CA MET A 179 12.68 6.74 -7.76
C MET A 179 12.64 5.51 -6.84
N ILE A 180 13.79 5.05 -6.35
CA ILE A 180 13.85 3.91 -5.40
C ILE A 180 13.05 4.23 -4.15
N PHE A 181 13.23 5.44 -3.59
CA PHE A 181 12.46 5.91 -2.43
C PHE A 181 10.95 5.95 -2.71
N GLY A 182 10.54 6.51 -3.85
CA GLY A 182 9.14 6.60 -4.27
C GLY A 182 8.50 5.22 -4.41
N CYS A 183 9.13 4.31 -5.17
CA CYS A 183 8.65 2.95 -5.36
C CYS A 183 8.57 2.15 -4.05
N ALA A 184 9.62 2.23 -3.22
CA ALA A 184 9.64 1.56 -1.91
C ALA A 184 8.53 2.10 -0.98
N SER A 185 8.30 3.41 -0.98
CA SER A 185 7.27 4.05 -0.17
C SER A 185 5.88 3.63 -0.61
N ILE A 186 5.57 3.71 -1.91
CA ILE A 186 4.30 3.24 -2.49
C ILE A 186 4.05 1.78 -2.11
N ALA A 187 5.05 0.91 -2.30
CA ALA A 187 4.92 -0.50 -1.99
C ALA A 187 4.59 -0.74 -0.50
N CYS A 188 5.21 0.01 0.41
CA CYS A 188 4.90 -0.09 1.83
C CYS A 188 3.47 0.37 2.16
N PHE A 189 3.03 1.50 1.59
CA PHE A 189 1.67 2.01 1.80
C PHE A 189 0.61 1.02 1.33
N ASP A 190 0.76 0.49 0.11
CA ASP A 190 -0.21 -0.46 -0.46
C ASP A 190 -0.19 -1.79 0.29
N SER A 191 0.97 -2.24 0.76
CA SER A 191 1.07 -3.45 1.58
C SER A 191 0.35 -3.28 2.93
N LEU A 192 0.49 -2.12 3.57
CA LEU A 192 -0.23 -1.79 4.82
C LEU A 192 -1.75 -1.80 4.60
N LEU A 193 -2.21 -1.16 3.53
CA LEU A 193 -3.62 -1.11 3.17
C LEU A 193 -4.19 -2.50 2.85
N PHE A 194 -3.47 -3.26 2.02
CA PHE A 194 -3.83 -4.62 1.67
C PHE A 194 -3.95 -5.52 2.90
N PHE A 195 -3.07 -5.32 3.89
CA PHE A 195 -3.12 -6.02 5.16
C PHE A 195 -4.41 -5.72 5.93
N PHE A 196 -4.81 -4.45 6.03
CA PHE A 196 -6.04 -4.08 6.71
C PHE A 196 -7.28 -4.66 6.02
N ILE A 197 -7.32 -4.61 4.69
CA ILE A 197 -8.41 -5.19 3.89
C ILE A 197 -8.45 -6.71 4.05
N ALA A 198 -7.29 -7.38 4.04
CA ALA A 198 -7.21 -8.83 4.19
C ALA A 198 -7.70 -9.29 5.57
N ILE A 199 -7.43 -8.53 6.64
CA ILE A 199 -7.99 -8.83 7.95
C ILE A 199 -9.51 -8.63 7.96
N ALA A 200 -10.04 -7.52 7.43
CA ALA A 200 -11.49 -7.34 7.33
C ALA A 200 -12.16 -8.51 6.60
N ALA A 201 -11.58 -8.94 5.48
CA ALA A 201 -12.09 -10.06 4.70
C ALA A 201 -12.02 -11.39 5.47
N ALA A 202 -10.95 -11.62 6.24
CA ALA A 202 -10.82 -12.80 7.10
C ALA A 202 -11.86 -12.79 8.23
N GLU A 203 -12.05 -11.66 8.90
CA GLU A 203 -13.02 -11.51 9.99
C GLU A 203 -14.47 -11.67 9.51
N LEU A 204 -14.81 -11.13 8.33
CA LEU A 204 -16.12 -11.37 7.70
C LEU A 204 -16.35 -12.86 7.39
N ARG A 205 -15.31 -13.57 6.97
CA ARG A 205 -15.39 -15.01 6.73
C ARG A 205 -15.58 -15.78 8.04
N ILE A 206 -14.84 -15.44 9.09
CA ILE A 206 -15.00 -16.05 10.42
C ILE A 206 -16.42 -15.82 10.93
N LEU A 207 -16.95 -14.61 10.81
CA LEU A 207 -18.32 -14.29 11.19
C LEU A 207 -19.34 -15.15 10.43
N ARG A 208 -19.15 -15.33 9.12
CA ARG A 208 -20.02 -16.20 8.30
C ARG A 208 -20.02 -17.65 8.80
N GLU A 209 -18.85 -18.20 9.13
CA GLU A 209 -18.75 -19.57 9.66
C GLU A 209 -19.46 -19.67 11.02
N LYS A 210 -19.24 -18.72 11.95
CA LYS A 210 -19.93 -18.70 13.26
C LYS A 210 -21.45 -18.63 13.13
N ILE A 211 -21.98 -17.84 12.19
CA ILE A 211 -23.42 -17.77 11.92
C ILE A 211 -23.93 -19.11 11.38
N THR A 212 -23.16 -19.76 10.50
CA THR A 212 -23.52 -21.06 9.93
C THR A 212 -23.54 -22.14 11.01
N GLU A 213 -22.51 -22.21 11.86
CA GLU A 213 -22.44 -23.13 13.00
C GLU A 213 -23.58 -22.92 14.00
N ALA A 214 -23.95 -21.66 14.28
CA ALA A 214 -25.10 -21.35 15.14
C ALA A 214 -26.43 -21.81 14.52
N THR A 215 -26.58 -21.66 13.21
CA THR A 215 -27.79 -22.06 12.46
C THR A 215 -27.89 -23.59 12.36
N ASP A 216 -26.77 -24.28 12.14
CA ASP A 216 -26.76 -25.74 12.02
C ASP A 216 -26.97 -26.42 13.38
N PHE A 217 -26.40 -25.85 14.45
CA PHE A 217 -26.71 -26.27 15.83
C PHE A 217 -28.22 -26.15 16.13
N GLN A 218 -28.87 -25.07 15.65
CA GLN A 218 -30.30 -24.90 15.79
C GLN A 218 -31.09 -26.05 15.14
N LYS A 219 -30.62 -26.56 14.00
CA LYS A 219 -31.28 -27.63 13.24
C LYS A 219 -31.02 -29.02 13.84
N SER A 220 -29.81 -29.29 14.33
CA SER A 220 -29.40 -30.62 14.80
C SER A 220 -29.88 -30.96 16.21
N ASP A 221 -29.82 -30.01 17.16
CA ASP A 221 -30.02 -30.30 18.60
C ASP A 221 -31.41 -29.94 19.14
N SER A 222 -32.30 -29.43 18.28
CA SER A 222 -33.72 -29.18 18.61
C SER A 222 -34.50 -30.42 19.09
N ARG A 223 -33.92 -31.62 19.00
CA ARG A 223 -34.55 -32.90 19.35
C ARG A 223 -34.18 -33.45 20.73
N THR A 224 -33.16 -32.91 21.42
CA THR A 224 -32.57 -33.57 22.60
C THR A 224 -32.39 -32.66 23.83
N MET A 225 -32.35 -31.34 23.68
CA MET A 225 -32.18 -30.38 24.79
C MET A 225 -33.50 -29.85 25.35
N GLN A 226 -33.51 -29.48 26.65
CA GLN A 226 -34.61 -28.71 27.22
C GLN A 226 -34.71 -27.36 26.52
N ILE A 227 -35.92 -26.99 26.10
CA ILE A 227 -36.21 -25.85 25.21
C ILE A 227 -35.63 -24.52 25.74
N LEU A 228 -35.65 -24.31 27.06
CA LEU A 228 -35.20 -23.06 27.70
C LEU A 228 -33.67 -22.86 27.64
N ASP A 229 -32.87 -23.90 27.88
CA ASP A 229 -31.40 -23.80 27.81
C ASP A 229 -30.91 -23.66 26.37
N PHE A 230 -31.65 -24.23 25.42
CA PHE A 230 -31.31 -24.19 24.00
C PHE A 230 -31.44 -22.78 23.41
N ASP A 231 -32.57 -22.11 23.69
CA ASP A 231 -32.81 -20.74 23.21
C ASP A 231 -31.77 -19.76 23.78
N ASP A 232 -31.36 -19.92 25.03
CA ASP A 232 -30.32 -19.09 25.64
C ASP A 232 -28.94 -19.32 25.01
N ILE A 233 -28.56 -20.56 24.70
CA ILE A 233 -27.30 -20.88 24.01
C ILE A 233 -27.26 -20.27 22.61
N VAL A 234 -28.33 -20.45 21.82
CA VAL A 234 -28.42 -19.89 20.46
C VAL A 234 -28.42 -18.36 20.50
N ASN A 235 -29.17 -17.75 21.41
CA ASN A 235 -29.22 -16.30 21.60
C ASN A 235 -27.85 -15.72 21.99
N ASN A 236 -27.10 -16.40 22.86
CA ASN A 236 -25.75 -15.96 23.24
C ASN A 236 -24.77 -16.03 22.06
N ARG A 237 -24.81 -17.10 21.25
CA ARG A 237 -23.98 -17.21 20.03
C ARG A 237 -24.31 -16.12 19.02
N LEU A 238 -25.59 -15.83 18.82
CA LEU A 238 -26.03 -14.74 17.93
C LEU A 238 -25.61 -13.37 18.45
N LYS A 239 -25.72 -13.11 19.76
CA LYS A 239 -25.21 -11.88 20.38
C LYS A 239 -23.73 -11.68 20.12
N ASP A 240 -22.93 -12.73 20.22
CA ASP A 240 -21.48 -12.63 19.95
C ASP A 240 -21.19 -12.41 18.46
N CYS A 241 -21.95 -13.03 17.56
CA CYS A 241 -21.88 -12.74 16.12
C CYS A 241 -22.23 -11.26 15.82
N ILE A 242 -23.28 -10.72 16.46
CA ILE A 242 -23.68 -9.31 16.30
C ILE A 242 -22.58 -8.39 16.82
N LYS A 243 -22.01 -8.66 18.00
CA LYS A 243 -20.90 -7.86 18.53
C LYS A 243 -19.69 -7.88 17.58
N GLN A 244 -19.34 -9.05 17.03
CA GLN A 244 -18.23 -9.16 16.07
C GLN A 244 -18.56 -8.41 14.77
N HIS A 245 -19.79 -8.51 14.26
CA HIS A 245 -20.23 -7.75 13.09
C HIS A 245 -20.10 -6.24 13.31
N VAL A 246 -20.56 -5.73 14.46
CA VAL A 246 -20.43 -4.29 14.81
C VAL A 246 -18.96 -3.89 14.94
N ALA A 247 -18.09 -4.75 15.48
CA ALA A 247 -16.66 -4.48 15.53
C ALA A 247 -16.04 -4.38 14.12
N ILE A 248 -16.41 -5.30 13.22
CA ILE A 248 -16.01 -5.29 11.81
C ILE A 248 -16.56 -4.04 11.10
N GLU A 249 -17.82 -3.68 11.33
CA GLU A 249 -18.46 -2.49 10.76
C GLU A 249 -17.81 -1.21 11.27
N ARG A 250 -17.26 -1.17 12.48
CA ARG A 250 -16.44 -0.03 12.92
C ARG A 250 -15.07 -0.02 12.28
N TYR A 251 -14.50 -1.18 12.01
CA TYR A 251 -13.18 -1.34 11.40
C TYR A 251 -13.18 -0.98 9.91
N ILE A 252 -14.18 -1.46 9.15
CA ILE A 252 -14.24 -1.31 7.69
C ILE A 252 -14.22 0.17 7.26
N PRO A 253 -15.09 1.08 7.71
CA PRO A 253 -15.08 2.48 7.31
C PRO A 253 -13.76 3.16 7.62
N ILE A 254 -13.11 2.82 8.74
CA ILE A 254 -11.82 3.38 9.10
C ILE A 254 -10.72 2.85 8.16
N ALA A 255 -10.82 1.58 7.73
CA ALA A 255 -10.00 1.00 6.67
C ALA A 255 -10.45 1.36 5.24
N SER A 256 -11.62 2.00 5.07
CA SER A 256 -12.25 2.31 3.78
C SER A 256 -12.31 3.82 3.49
N ILE A 257 -11.78 4.68 4.37
CA ILE A 257 -11.39 6.05 4.00
C ILE A 257 -10.39 6.01 2.81
N ASP A 258 -9.74 4.86 2.61
CA ASP A 258 -8.93 4.52 1.45
C ASP A 258 -9.71 4.37 0.13
N PHE A 259 -11.05 4.29 0.09
CA PHE A 259 -11.76 4.23 -1.20
C PHE A 259 -11.48 5.46 -2.07
N GLY A 260 -11.26 6.64 -1.49
CA GLY A 260 -10.85 7.82 -2.24
C GLY A 260 -9.46 7.70 -2.85
N ILE A 261 -8.51 7.08 -2.12
CA ILE A 261 -7.12 6.89 -2.56
C ILE A 261 -6.99 5.70 -3.51
N ILE A 262 -7.76 4.63 -3.29
CA ILE A 262 -7.90 3.47 -4.17
C ILE A 262 -8.63 3.87 -5.45
N ALA A 263 -9.67 4.71 -5.39
CA ALA A 263 -10.32 5.27 -6.57
C ALA A 263 -9.38 6.20 -7.32
N LEU A 264 -8.61 7.05 -6.62
CA LEU A 264 -7.55 7.84 -7.24
C LEU A 264 -6.52 6.93 -7.91
N PHE A 265 -6.09 5.87 -7.23
CA PHE A 265 -5.18 4.86 -7.78
C PHE A 265 -5.75 4.17 -9.02
N PHE A 266 -7.01 3.77 -9.01
CA PHE A 266 -7.69 3.17 -10.15
C PHE A 266 -7.81 4.15 -11.31
N VAL A 267 -8.19 5.40 -11.04
CA VAL A 267 -8.26 6.45 -12.06
C VAL A 267 -6.89 6.68 -12.66
N THR A 268 -5.85 6.82 -11.84
CA THR A 268 -4.49 7.05 -12.31
C THR A 268 -3.92 5.85 -13.04
N ALA A 269 -4.05 4.62 -12.53
CA ALA A 269 -3.59 3.41 -13.21
C ALA A 269 -4.34 3.20 -14.54
N SER A 270 -5.63 3.53 -14.58
CA SER A 270 -6.43 3.50 -15.81
C SER A 270 -5.99 4.59 -16.79
N THR A 271 -5.60 5.76 -16.28
CA THR A 271 -5.07 6.87 -17.09
C THR A 271 -3.69 6.52 -17.65
N GLU A 272 -2.80 5.93 -16.85
CA GLU A 272 -1.49 5.41 -17.27
C GLU A 272 -1.65 4.34 -18.34
N LEU A 273 -2.52 3.34 -18.12
CA LEU A 273 -2.81 2.30 -19.10
C LEU A 273 -3.35 2.89 -20.41
N THR A 274 -4.27 3.86 -20.32
CA THR A 274 -4.82 4.55 -21.50
C THR A 274 -3.74 5.33 -22.25
N MET A 275 -2.86 6.03 -21.54
CA MET A 275 -1.73 6.75 -22.15
C MET A 275 -0.75 5.81 -22.83
N PHE A 276 -0.39 4.68 -22.21
CA PHE A 276 0.48 3.66 -22.81
C PHE A 276 -0.16 3.01 -24.03
N CYS A 277 -1.46 2.66 -23.97
CA CYS A 277 -2.17 2.11 -25.11
C CYS A 277 -2.28 3.11 -26.27
N ALA A 278 -2.49 4.39 -25.98
CA ALA A 278 -2.54 5.44 -27.00
C ALA A 278 -1.16 5.65 -27.67
N ALA A 279 -0.09 5.75 -26.88
CA ALA A 279 1.27 5.91 -27.39
C ALA A 279 1.73 4.68 -28.20
N GLY A 280 1.42 3.46 -27.74
CA GLY A 280 1.75 2.24 -28.47
C GLY A 280 1.04 2.13 -29.83
N ASN A 281 -0.22 2.61 -29.92
CA ASN A 281 -0.95 2.63 -31.19
C ASN A 281 -0.37 3.62 -32.19
N GLU A 282 0.12 4.79 -31.77
CA GLU A 282 0.77 5.75 -32.68
C GLU A 282 2.08 5.21 -33.27
N VAL A 283 2.88 4.51 -32.45
CA VAL A 283 4.14 3.89 -32.91
C VAL A 283 3.91 2.74 -33.89
N THR A 284 2.78 2.02 -33.77
CA THR A 284 2.47 0.89 -34.65
C THR A 284 1.91 1.33 -36.01
N LEU A 285 1.44 2.58 -36.12
CA LEU A 285 0.82 3.14 -37.33
C LEU A 285 1.80 3.96 -38.20
N GLN A 286 3.05 4.17 -37.76
CA GLN A 286 4.13 4.80 -38.53
C GLN A 286 5.05 3.75 -39.16
#